data_AF-A0A6J4KNE1-F1
#
_entry.id   AF-A0A6J4KNE1-F1
#
_cell.length_a   1.000
_cell.length_b   1.000
_cell.length_c   1.000
_cell.angle_alpha   90.00
_cell.angle_beta   90.00
_cell.angle_gamma   90.00
#
_symmetry.space_group_name_H-M   'P 1'
#
loop_
_entity.id
_entity.type
_entity.pdbx_description
1 polymer ?
#
loop_
_entity_poly.entity_id
_entity_poly.type
_entity_poly.pdbx_seq_one_letter_code
_entity_poly.pdbx_strand_id
1 'polypeptide(L)'
;MQAPPPPPPPPAPQVVLDPALVRKIAEIRAAAAEAQASAATLAPQQVAMIRARRSELSNQLNSVTERRDRLAKQLANAEGESRVGLEQRIGVLDRRIIQLETDIAETGRVLTSSSMGVTSSSSGPA
;
A
#
# COMPACT_ATOMS: atom_id res chain seq x y z
N MET A 1 23.23 68.76 -41.28
CA MET A 1 22.90 68.86 -39.84
C MET A 1 22.41 67.49 -39.39
N GLN A 2 23.16 66.80 -38.53
CA GLN A 2 22.83 65.44 -38.08
C GLN A 2 22.18 65.52 -36.69
N ALA A 3 20.99 64.94 -36.53
CA ALA A 3 20.26 64.94 -35.26
C ALA A 3 20.94 64.00 -34.24
N PRO A 4 20.93 64.34 -32.93
CA PRO A 4 21.54 63.51 -31.90
C PRO A 4 20.78 62.17 -31.74
N PRO A 5 21.49 61.08 -31.40
CA PRO A 5 20.87 59.77 -31.21
C PRO A 5 19.96 59.75 -29.96
N PRO A 6 18.88 58.95 -29.97
CA PRO A 6 17.99 58.81 -28.82
C PRO A 6 18.68 58.11 -27.65
N PRO A 7 18.30 58.43 -26.39
CA PRO A 7 18.88 57.81 -25.21
C PRO A 7 18.52 56.31 -25.13
N PRO A 8 19.40 55.47 -24.55
CA PRO A 8 19.12 54.06 -24.38
C PRO A 8 17.96 53.82 -23.40
N PRO A 9 17.16 52.74 -23.59
CA PRO A 9 16.08 52.39 -22.67
C PRO A 9 16.63 52.03 -21.28
N PRO A 10 15.86 52.27 -20.20
CA PRO A 10 16.28 51.92 -18.85
C PRO A 10 16.46 50.39 -18.71
N PRO A 11 17.46 49.94 -17.94
CA PRO A 11 17.66 48.51 -17.69
C PRO A 11 16.45 47.93 -16.94
N ALA A 12 15.96 46.78 -17.40
CA ALA A 12 14.90 46.04 -16.70
C ALA A 12 15.34 45.67 -15.27
N PRO A 13 14.44 45.67 -14.28
CA PRO A 13 14.78 45.24 -12.91
C PRO A 13 15.30 43.80 -12.94
N GLN A 14 16.57 43.60 -12.64
CA GLN A 14 17.09 42.26 -12.42
C GLN A 14 16.56 41.77 -11.07
N VAL A 15 15.72 40.75 -11.08
CA VAL A 15 15.30 40.07 -9.85
C VAL A 15 16.52 39.34 -9.30
N VAL A 16 17.25 40.01 -8.41
CA VAL A 16 18.34 39.40 -7.65
C VAL A 16 17.69 38.45 -6.65
N LEU A 17 17.62 37.16 -6.98
CA LEU A 17 17.24 36.16 -5.99
C LEU A 17 18.31 36.15 -4.90
N ASP A 18 17.89 36.44 -3.68
CA ASP A 18 18.74 36.34 -2.50
C ASP A 18 19.29 34.90 -2.38
N PRO A 19 20.63 34.71 -2.43
CA PRO A 19 21.26 33.41 -2.26
C PRO A 19 20.84 32.68 -0.97
N ALA A 20 20.52 33.42 0.09
CA ALA A 20 20.04 32.86 1.35
C ALA A 20 18.64 32.24 1.21
N LEU A 21 17.76 32.85 0.40
CA LEU A 21 16.43 32.33 0.13
C LEU A 21 16.49 31.06 -0.71
N VAL A 22 17.37 31.01 -1.71
CA VAL A 22 17.58 29.81 -2.54
C VAL A 22 18.05 28.63 -1.67
N ARG A 23 18.96 28.87 -0.74
CA ARG A 23 19.46 27.86 0.19
C ARG A 23 18.35 27.34 1.13
N LYS A 24 17.55 28.24 1.68
CA LYS A 24 16.42 27.88 2.55
C LYS A 24 15.36 27.04 1.83
N ILE A 25 15.09 27.33 0.55
CA ILE A 25 14.18 26.52 -0.28
C ILE A 25 14.75 25.13 -0.53
N ALA A 26 16.06 25.01 -0.75
CA ALA A 26 16.72 23.71 -0.91
C ALA A 26 16.65 22.85 0.36
N GLU A 27 16.87 23.46 1.54
CA GLU A 27 16.76 22.79 2.84
C GLU A 27 15.34 22.29 3.11
N ILE A 28 14.31 23.08 2.80
CA ILE A 28 12.90 22.66 2.92
C ILE A 28 12.59 21.47 2.01
N ARG A 29 13.10 21.48 0.76
CA ARG A 29 12.92 20.36 -0.17
C ARG A 29 13.64 19.10 0.30
N ALA A 30 14.84 19.21 0.85
CA ALA A 30 15.57 18.08 1.41
C ALA A 30 14.81 17.45 2.59
N ALA A 31 14.31 18.28 3.52
CA ALA A 31 13.49 17.81 4.64
C ALA A 31 12.18 17.15 4.19
N ALA A 32 11.54 17.66 3.14
CA ALA A 32 10.32 17.07 2.57
C ALA A 32 10.60 15.71 1.89
N ALA A 33 11.75 15.56 1.22
CA ALA A 33 12.17 14.32 0.61
C ALA A 33 12.48 13.23 1.66
N GLU A 34 13.13 13.59 2.76
CA GLU A 34 13.36 12.67 3.90
C GLU A 34 12.05 12.23 4.57
N ALA A 35 11.09 13.15 4.75
CA ALA A 35 9.77 12.82 5.29
C ALA A 35 8.98 11.88 4.37
N GLN A 36 9.06 12.07 3.04
CA GLN A 36 8.43 11.19 2.05
C GLN A 36 9.12 9.83 1.94
N ALA A 37 10.46 9.77 2.03
CA ALA A 37 11.21 8.52 2.07
C ALA A 37 10.88 7.69 3.34
N SER A 38 10.66 8.38 4.46
CA SER A 38 10.21 7.75 5.71
C SER A 38 8.77 7.23 5.60
N ALA A 39 7.89 7.92 4.88
CA ALA A 39 6.52 7.48 4.61
C ALA A 39 6.44 6.30 3.62
N ALA A 40 7.42 6.16 2.73
CA ALA A 40 7.51 5.05 1.76
C ALA A 40 7.90 3.71 2.40
N THR A 41 8.37 3.72 3.66
CA THR A 41 8.66 2.52 4.45
C THR A 41 7.56 2.34 5.49
N LEU A 42 6.80 1.23 5.43
CA LEU A 42 5.92 0.87 6.54
C LEU A 42 6.76 0.77 7.82
N ALA A 43 6.35 1.47 8.88
CA ALA A 43 6.98 1.35 10.18
C ALA A 43 7.03 -0.15 10.59
N PRO A 44 8.11 -0.67 11.20
CA PRO A 44 8.22 -2.07 11.60
C PRO A 44 7.00 -2.60 12.37
N GLN A 45 6.37 -1.73 13.16
CA GLN A 45 5.13 -2.01 13.87
C GLN A 45 3.93 -2.28 12.93
N GLN A 46 3.78 -1.53 11.83
CA GLN A 46 2.74 -1.78 10.83
C GLN A 46 2.95 -3.12 10.12
N VAL A 47 4.20 -3.48 9.78
CA VAL A 47 4.51 -4.80 9.20
C VAL A 47 4.12 -5.93 10.16
N ALA A 48 4.42 -5.79 11.44
CA ALA A 48 4.02 -6.76 12.46
C ALA A 48 2.50 -6.89 12.57
N MET A 49 1.75 -5.78 12.54
CA MET A 49 0.29 -5.79 12.54
C MET A 49 -0.30 -6.46 11.31
N ILE A 50 0.26 -6.21 10.11
CA ILE A 50 -0.21 -6.85 8.87
C ILE A 50 0.05 -8.36 8.91
N ARG A 51 1.21 -8.79 9.40
CA ARG A 51 1.52 -10.22 9.60
C ARG A 51 0.56 -10.87 10.60
N ALA A 52 0.28 -10.21 11.72
CA ALA A 52 -0.68 -10.69 12.72
C ALA A 52 -2.07 -10.86 12.10
N ARG A 53 -2.54 -9.87 11.33
CA ARG A 53 -3.82 -9.95 10.61
C ARG A 53 -3.85 -11.10 9.60
N ARG A 54 -2.77 -11.32 8.84
CA ARG A 54 -2.67 -12.44 7.91
C ARG A 54 -2.73 -13.80 8.62
N SER A 55 -2.08 -13.94 9.77
CA SER A 55 -2.16 -15.15 10.58
C SER A 55 -3.58 -15.41 11.07
N GLU A 56 -4.27 -14.38 11.54
CA GLU A 56 -5.68 -14.49 11.95
C GLU A 56 -6.60 -14.92 10.80
N LEU A 57 -6.47 -14.29 9.62
CA LEU A 57 -7.23 -14.70 8.43
C LEU A 57 -6.96 -16.16 8.05
N SER A 58 -5.71 -16.61 8.17
CA SER A 58 -5.32 -18.00 7.88
C SER A 58 -5.94 -18.98 8.88
N ASN A 59 -5.99 -18.63 10.17
CA ASN A 59 -6.66 -19.42 11.20
C ASN A 59 -8.17 -19.52 10.92
N GLN A 60 -8.80 -18.42 10.53
CA GLN A 60 -10.22 -18.40 10.14
C GLN A 60 -10.48 -19.25 8.90
N LEU A 61 -9.61 -19.17 7.89
CA LEU A 61 -9.70 -19.99 6.69
C LEU A 61 -9.64 -21.47 7.03
N ASN A 62 -8.69 -21.88 7.88
CA ASN A 62 -8.60 -23.27 8.31
C ASN A 62 -9.88 -23.72 9.05
N SER A 63 -10.36 -22.92 10.02
CA SER A 63 -11.57 -23.23 10.78
C SER A 63 -12.81 -23.37 9.89
N VAL A 64 -12.96 -22.48 8.91
CA VAL A 64 -14.09 -22.52 7.96
C VAL A 64 -13.98 -23.74 7.05
N THR A 65 -12.78 -24.07 6.57
CA THR A 65 -12.53 -25.23 5.71
C THR A 65 -12.83 -26.53 6.45
N GLU A 66 -12.34 -26.68 7.68
CA GLU A 66 -12.66 -27.84 8.52
C GLU A 66 -14.16 -28.00 8.75
N ARG A 67 -14.87 -26.88 8.98
CA ARG A 67 -16.33 -26.92 9.13
C ARG A 67 -17.01 -27.34 7.83
N ARG A 68 -16.56 -26.82 6.69
CA ARG A 68 -17.08 -27.18 5.36
C ARG A 68 -16.89 -28.67 5.09
N ASP A 69 -15.74 -29.22 5.41
CA ASP A 69 -15.46 -30.66 5.26
C ASP A 69 -16.34 -31.51 6.18
N ARG A 70 -16.56 -31.08 7.42
CA ARG A 70 -17.50 -31.76 8.34
C ARG A 70 -18.93 -31.77 7.77
N LEU A 71 -19.39 -30.66 7.20
CA LEU A 71 -20.72 -30.58 6.58
C LEU A 71 -20.81 -31.41 5.30
N ALA A 72 -19.76 -31.44 4.47
CA ALA A 72 -19.71 -32.27 3.27
C ALA A 72 -19.80 -33.76 3.60
N LYS A 73 -19.13 -34.20 4.68
CA LYS A 73 -19.26 -35.59 5.19
C LYS A 73 -20.67 -35.89 5.69
N GLN A 74 -21.34 -34.94 6.35
CA GLN A 74 -22.74 -35.09 6.76
C GLN A 74 -23.68 -35.16 5.55
N LEU A 75 -23.42 -34.35 4.53
CA LEU A 75 -24.21 -34.29 3.31
C LEU A 75 -24.25 -35.64 2.57
N ALA A 76 -23.16 -36.40 2.61
CA ALA A 76 -23.07 -37.72 1.97
C ALA A 76 -24.17 -38.70 2.43
N ASN A 77 -24.67 -38.56 3.66
CA ASN A 77 -25.70 -39.40 4.24
C ASN A 77 -27.03 -38.67 4.43
N ALA A 78 -27.16 -37.44 3.93
CA ALA A 78 -28.35 -36.61 4.12
C ALA A 78 -29.34 -36.78 2.96
N GLU A 79 -30.63 -36.79 3.31
CA GLU A 79 -31.74 -36.94 2.38
C GLU A 79 -32.78 -35.81 2.58
N GLY A 80 -33.64 -35.65 1.57
CA GLY A 80 -34.75 -34.70 1.61
C GLY A 80 -34.33 -33.26 1.94
N GLU A 81 -35.12 -32.58 2.77
CA GLU A 81 -34.88 -31.19 3.17
C GLU A 81 -33.56 -30.99 3.93
N SER A 82 -33.10 -32.00 4.68
CA SER A 82 -31.82 -31.91 5.40
C SER A 82 -30.64 -31.80 4.44
N ARG A 83 -30.70 -32.51 3.31
CA ARG A 83 -29.70 -32.42 2.25
C ARG A 83 -29.63 -31.00 1.68
N VAL A 84 -30.78 -30.43 1.32
CA VAL A 84 -30.89 -29.08 0.76
C VAL A 84 -30.33 -28.04 1.74
N GLY A 85 -30.67 -28.14 3.03
CA GLY A 85 -30.15 -27.22 4.04
C GLY A 85 -28.64 -27.31 4.23
N LEU A 86 -28.04 -28.51 4.11
CA LEU A 86 -26.59 -28.69 4.16
C LEU A 86 -25.89 -28.12 2.92
N GLU A 87 -26.44 -28.36 1.72
CA GLU A 87 -25.91 -27.79 0.47
C GLU A 87 -25.88 -26.25 0.51
N GLN A 88 -26.95 -25.63 1.01
CA GLN A 88 -27.02 -24.17 1.19
C GLN A 88 -25.93 -23.67 2.17
N ARG A 89 -25.77 -24.35 3.31
CA ARG A 89 -24.75 -23.99 4.31
C ARG A 89 -23.34 -24.13 3.73
N ILE A 90 -23.06 -25.19 2.97
CA ILE A 90 -21.78 -25.38 2.28
C ILE A 90 -21.55 -24.23 1.29
N GLY A 91 -22.53 -23.87 0.48
CA GLY A 91 -22.41 -22.76 -0.47
C GLY A 91 -22.11 -21.40 0.20
N VAL A 92 -22.63 -21.15 1.40
CA VAL A 92 -22.27 -19.97 2.20
C VAL A 92 -20.80 -20.04 2.65
N LEU A 93 -20.32 -21.20 3.09
CA LEU A 93 -18.93 -21.38 3.50
C LEU A 93 -17.97 -21.26 2.33
N ASP A 94 -18.32 -21.78 1.16
CA ASP A 94 -17.48 -21.69 -0.05
C ASP A 94 -17.25 -20.22 -0.45
N ARG A 95 -18.29 -19.38 -0.41
CA ARG A 95 -18.12 -17.92 -0.63
C ARG A 95 -17.19 -17.29 0.40
N ARG A 96 -17.29 -17.70 1.66
CA ARG A 96 -16.43 -17.17 2.73
C ARG A 96 -14.97 -17.62 2.56
N ILE A 97 -14.73 -18.84 2.11
CA ILE A 97 -13.38 -19.36 1.79
C ILE A 97 -12.73 -18.47 0.72
N ILE A 98 -13.41 -18.23 -0.39
CA ILE A 98 -12.91 -17.39 -1.49
C ILE A 98 -12.58 -15.97 -1.01
N GLN A 99 -13.45 -15.38 -0.17
CA GLN A 99 -13.20 -14.06 0.41
C GLN A 99 -11.94 -14.05 1.28
N LEU A 100 -11.79 -15.03 2.17
CA LEU A 100 -10.63 -15.12 3.06
C LEU A 100 -9.33 -15.33 2.28
N GLU A 101 -9.35 -16.16 1.24
CA GLU A 101 -8.20 -16.35 0.33
C GLU A 101 -7.82 -15.06 -0.38
N THR A 102 -8.80 -14.29 -0.83
CA THR A 102 -8.60 -12.97 -1.47
C THR A 102 -7.96 -11.98 -0.51
N ASP A 103 -8.47 -11.88 0.73
CA ASP A 103 -7.95 -10.99 1.76
C ASP A 103 -6.50 -11.36 2.16
N ILE A 104 -6.20 -12.67 2.24
CA ILE A 104 -4.83 -13.16 2.48
C ILE A 104 -3.91 -12.78 1.32
N ALA A 105 -4.36 -12.91 0.07
CA ALA A 105 -3.57 -12.52 -1.10
C ALA A 105 -3.32 -11.00 -1.15
N GLU A 106 -4.31 -10.19 -0.76
CA GLU A 106 -4.15 -8.73 -0.65
C GLU A 106 -3.13 -8.35 0.42
N THR A 107 -3.24 -8.91 1.63
CA THR A 107 -2.25 -8.65 2.69
C THR A 107 -0.83 -9.09 2.30
N GLY A 108 -0.70 -10.19 1.53
CA GLY A 108 0.57 -10.62 0.94
C GLY A 108 1.17 -9.58 -0.01
N ARG A 109 0.38 -9.01 -0.91
CA ARG A 109 0.82 -7.96 -1.85
C ARG A 109 1.29 -6.69 -1.13
N VAL A 110 0.60 -6.30 -0.05
CA VAL A 110 1.01 -5.15 0.78
C VAL A 110 2.38 -5.42 1.44
N LEU A 111 2.60 -6.62 1.97
CA LEU A 111 3.89 -6.99 2.57
C LEU A 111 5.02 -6.99 1.53
N THR A 112 4.80 -7.54 0.34
CA THR A 112 5.81 -7.59 -0.73
C THR A 112 6.16 -6.21 -1.27
N SER A 113 5.17 -5.39 -1.59
CA SER A 113 5.39 -4.02 -2.09
C SER A 113 6.15 -3.15 -1.07
N SER A 114 5.89 -3.34 0.22
CA SER A 114 6.61 -2.65 1.30
C SER A 114 8.06 -3.09 1.42
N SER A 115 8.34 -4.39 1.26
CA SER A 115 9.72 -4.90 1.27
C SER A 115 10.56 -4.37 0.12
N MET A 116 9.95 -4.16 -1.05
CA MET A 116 10.65 -3.62 -2.23
C MET A 116 10.99 -2.13 -2.09
N GLY A 117 10.18 -1.36 -1.36
CA GLY A 117 10.48 0.04 -1.02
C GLY A 117 11.75 0.17 -0.17
N VAL A 118 11.93 -0.71 0.82
CA VAL A 118 13.06 -0.69 1.75
C VAL A 118 14.39 -1.10 1.10
N THR A 119 14.36 -2.02 0.13
CA THR A 119 15.59 -2.42 -0.59
C THR A 119 16.01 -1.42 -1.66
N SER A 120 15.11 -0.54 -2.11
CA SER A 120 15.41 0.46 -3.15
C SER A 120 16.08 1.73 -2.61
N SER A 121 15.94 2.02 -1.31
CA SER A 121 16.49 3.21 -0.67
C SER A 121 17.91 3.03 -0.09
N SER A 122 18.49 1.83 -0.13
CA SER A 122 19.85 1.57 0.35
C SER A 122 20.94 1.63 -0.73
N SER A 123 20.61 2.01 -1.98
CA SER A 123 21.58 2.25 -3.04
C SER A 123 21.86 3.75 -3.20
N GLY A 124 22.69 4.30 -2.31
CA GLY A 124 23.36 5.59 -2.51
C GLY A 124 24.82 5.36 -2.94
N PRO A 125 25.33 6.06 -3.98
CA PRO A 125 26.64 5.80 -4.56
C PRO A 125 27.81 6.27 -3.67
N ALA A 126 28.97 5.64 -3.91
CA ALA A 126 30.27 5.80 -3.24
C ALA A 126 30.85 7.22 -3.27
#